data_AF-A0A956J7C2-F1
#
_entry.id   AF-A0A956J7C2-F1
#
_cell.length_a   1.000
_cell.length_b   1.000
_cell.length_c   1.000
_cell.angle_alpha   90.00
_cell.angle_beta   90.00
_cell.angle_gamma   90.00
#
_symmetry.space_group_name_H-M   'P 1'
#
loop_
_entity.id
_entity.type
_entity.pdbx_description
1 polymer ?
#
loop_
_entity_poly.entity_id
_entity_poly.type
_entity_poly.pdbx_seq_one_letter_code
_entity_poly.pdbx_strand_id
1 'polypeptide(L)'
;MVYLQTLNSRLKDFYDVWLLATHFAFDGAILAKAIAATFKHRDTAVELTPIAFTPAFTEQPSTRAQWAAFRKKLPDADSCPAALSEVVSVLSAFLSPISQALV
;
A
#
# COMPACT_ATOMS: atom_id res chain seq x y z
N MET A 1 -6.63 14.62 9.18
CA MET A 1 -7.59 13.52 9.44
C MET A 1 -7.84 12.76 8.14
N VAL A 2 -7.37 11.51 8.02
CA VAL A 2 -7.60 10.69 6.82
C VAL A 2 -9.06 10.22 6.84
N TYR A 3 -9.93 11.03 6.23
CA TYR A 3 -11.37 10.80 6.24
C TYR A 3 -11.72 9.48 5.55
N LEU A 4 -12.61 8.73 6.19
CA LEU A 4 -13.16 7.46 5.73
C LEU A 4 -14.24 7.74 4.69
N GLN A 5 -13.89 7.79 3.39
CA GLN A 5 -14.87 7.45 2.36
C GLN A 5 -14.95 5.93 2.26
N THR A 6 -15.89 5.41 3.02
CA THR A 6 -16.49 4.08 2.96
C THR A 6 -16.84 3.71 1.53
N LEU A 7 -16.47 2.47 1.14
CA LEU A 7 -16.81 1.74 -0.09
C LEU A 7 -15.76 1.82 -1.23
N ASN A 8 -14.84 0.83 -1.23
CA ASN A 8 -13.91 0.41 -2.30
C ASN A 8 -12.56 1.14 -2.53
N SER A 9 -12.29 2.37 -2.07
CA SER A 9 -11.07 3.08 -2.52
C SER A 9 -9.77 2.69 -1.81
N ARG A 10 -9.79 2.33 -0.52
CA ARG A 10 -8.53 2.11 0.22
C ARG A 10 -7.77 0.85 -0.19
N LEU A 11 -8.45 -0.20 -0.68
CA LEU A 11 -7.77 -1.38 -1.22
C LEU A 11 -7.20 -1.13 -2.61
N LYS A 12 -7.83 -0.22 -3.38
CA LYS A 12 -7.27 0.22 -4.65
C LYS A 12 -5.92 0.91 -4.45
N ASP A 13 -5.75 1.70 -3.38
CA ASP A 13 -4.46 2.33 -3.09
C ASP A 13 -3.32 1.31 -2.96
N PHE A 14 -3.56 0.14 -2.33
CA PHE A 14 -2.56 -0.94 -2.29
C PHE A 14 -2.24 -1.48 -3.68
N TYR A 15 -3.27 -1.67 -4.51
CA TYR A 15 -3.09 -2.12 -5.89
C TYR A 15 -2.31 -1.10 -6.72
N ASP A 16 -2.67 0.18 -6.65
CA ASP A 16 -2.05 1.26 -7.42
C ASP A 16 -0.57 1.41 -7.02
N VAL A 17 -0.24 1.39 -5.72
CA VAL A 17 1.16 1.46 -5.27
C VAL A 17 1.91 0.18 -5.63
N TRP A 18 1.29 -0.99 -5.56
CA TRP A 18 1.92 -2.25 -5.96
C TRP A 18 2.23 -2.25 -7.45
N LEU A 19 1.28 -1.83 -8.28
CA LEU A 19 1.44 -1.70 -9.73
C LEU A 19 2.57 -0.72 -10.05
N LEU A 20 2.63 0.42 -9.35
CA LEU A 20 3.73 1.35 -9.49
C LEU A 20 5.08 0.70 -9.13
N ALA A 21 5.16 0.05 -7.96
CA ALA A 21 6.37 -0.56 -7.44
C ALA A 21 6.90 -1.73 -8.30
N THR A 22 6.03 -2.46 -9.00
CA THR A 22 6.42 -3.61 -9.84
C THR A 22 6.65 -3.24 -11.31
N HIS A 23 6.02 -2.19 -11.83
CA HIS A 23 6.11 -1.83 -13.25
C HIS A 23 6.98 -0.59 -13.53
N PHE A 24 7.37 0.20 -12.53
CA PHE A 24 8.16 1.41 -12.72
C PHE A 24 9.44 1.39 -11.88
N ALA A 25 10.50 1.92 -12.46
CA ALA A 25 11.74 2.19 -11.73
C ALA A 25 11.62 3.51 -10.96
N PHE A 26 12.01 3.50 -9.69
CA PHE A 26 12.06 4.69 -8.84
C PHE A 26 13.50 4.98 -8.43
N ASP A 27 13.87 6.26 -8.47
CA ASP A 27 15.03 6.74 -7.72
C ASP A 27 14.65 6.78 -6.23
N GLY A 28 15.28 5.92 -5.43
CA GLY A 28 14.97 5.79 -4.00
C GLY A 28 15.18 7.09 -3.20
N ALA A 29 16.15 7.93 -3.58
CA ALA A 29 16.43 9.19 -2.90
C ALA A 29 15.37 10.25 -3.22
N ILE A 30 14.93 10.32 -4.48
CA ILE A 30 13.82 11.20 -4.88
C ILE A 30 12.53 10.75 -4.20
N LEU A 31 12.24 9.45 -4.20
CA LEU A 31 11.06 8.88 -3.59
C LEU A 31 11.02 9.12 -2.07
N ALA A 32 12.14 8.90 -1.37
CA ALA A 32 12.25 9.20 0.06
C ALA A 32 11.95 10.67 0.38
N LYS A 33 12.54 11.60 -0.38
CA LYS A 33 12.28 13.05 -0.23
C LYS A 33 10.80 13.39 -0.46
N ALA A 34 10.18 12.81 -1.48
CA ALA A 34 8.77 13.03 -1.80
C ALA A 34 7.84 12.52 -0.68
N ILE A 35 8.12 11.32 -0.15
CA ILE A 35 7.39 10.74 0.98
C ILE A 35 7.56 11.62 2.22
N ALA A 36 8.79 11.98 2.59
CA ALA A 36 9.06 12.85 3.75
C ALA A 36 8.34 14.20 3.66
N ALA A 37 8.41 14.85 2.50
CA ALA A 37 7.73 16.12 2.25
C ALA A 37 6.21 15.98 2.40
N THR A 38 5.64 14.87 1.93
CA THR A 38 4.20 14.60 2.02
C THR A 38 3.76 14.39 3.47
N PHE A 39 4.49 13.59 4.25
CA PHE A 39 4.16 13.36 5.66
C PHE A 39 4.30 14.63 6.50
N LYS A 40 5.38 15.41 6.26
CA LYS A 40 5.58 16.72 6.90
C LYS A 40 4.45 17.69 6.56
N HIS A 41 4.02 17.76 5.30
CA HIS A 41 2.94 18.65 4.88
C HIS A 41 1.59 18.25 5.50
N ARG A 42 1.37 16.96 5.76
CA ARG A 42 0.16 16.42 6.37
C ARG A 42 0.19 16.39 7.89
N ASP A 43 1.28 16.86 8.52
CA ASP A 43 1.51 16.81 9.96
C ASP A 43 1.23 15.41 10.55
N THR A 44 1.71 14.39 9.84
CA THR A 44 1.54 12.98 10.21
C THR A 44 2.92 12.35 10.30
N ALA A 45 3.18 11.59 11.36
CA ALA A 45 4.45 10.85 11.50
C ALA A 45 4.49 9.66 10.53
N VAL A 46 5.69 9.33 10.04
CA VAL A 46 5.91 8.09 9.28
C VAL A 46 5.98 6.94 10.29
N GLU A 47 5.04 6.00 10.20
CA GLU A 47 5.09 4.76 10.98
C GLU A 47 5.90 3.69 10.24
N LEU A 48 6.89 3.08 10.91
CA LEU A 48 7.70 2.01 10.33
C LEU A 48 6.89 0.73 10.07
N THR A 49 5.86 0.48 10.88
CA THR A 49 5.05 -0.74 10.85
C THR A 49 3.57 -0.40 10.97
N PRO A 50 2.94 0.19 9.94
CA PRO A 50 1.53 0.51 9.98
C PRO A 50 0.70 -0.77 10.07
N ILE A 51 -0.39 -0.76 10.85
CA ILE A 51 -1.28 -1.93 11.02
C ILE A 51 -1.77 -2.52 9.69
N ALA A 52 -1.94 -1.66 8.69
CA ALA A 52 -2.29 -1.98 7.31
C ALA A 52 -1.31 -2.97 6.63
N PHE A 53 -0.07 -3.06 7.12
CA PHE A 53 0.98 -3.91 6.58
C PHE A 53 1.17 -5.19 7.41
N THR A 54 0.27 -5.46 8.36
CA THR A 54 0.35 -6.62 9.25
C THR A 54 -0.69 -7.69 8.90
N PRO A 55 -0.44 -8.97 9.26
CA PRO A 55 -1.42 -10.05 9.13
C PRO A 55 -2.75 -9.71 9.82
N ALA A 56 -2.69 -8.98 10.93
CA ALA A 56 -3.87 -8.56 11.67
C ALA A 56 -4.83 -7.71 10.84
N PHE A 57 -4.39 -7.06 9.76
CA PHE A 57 -5.25 -6.36 8.80
C PHE A 57 -5.52 -7.21 7.54
N THR A 58 -4.47 -7.80 6.94
CA THR A 58 -4.58 -8.48 5.64
C THR A 58 -5.37 -9.78 5.71
N GLU A 59 -5.36 -10.45 6.86
CA GLU A 59 -6.03 -11.74 7.06
C GLU A 59 -7.47 -11.60 7.59
N GLN A 60 -7.91 -10.39 7.95
CA GLN A 60 -9.28 -10.18 8.41
C GLN A 60 -10.27 -10.63 7.34
N PRO A 61 -11.33 -11.38 7.71
CA PRO A 61 -12.31 -11.88 6.74
C PRO A 61 -12.94 -10.77 5.89
N SER A 62 -13.20 -9.61 6.51
CA SER A 62 -13.72 -8.41 5.83
C SER A 62 -12.74 -7.89 4.77
N THR A 63 -11.46 -7.74 5.12
CA THR A 63 -10.40 -7.29 4.20
C THR A 63 -10.22 -8.25 3.03
N ARG A 64 -10.19 -9.56 3.29
CA ARG A 64 -10.08 -10.59 2.25
C ARG A 64 -11.28 -10.57 1.31
N ALA A 65 -12.49 -10.43 1.83
CA ALA A 65 -13.70 -10.32 1.03
C ALA A 65 -13.70 -9.05 0.16
N GLN A 66 -13.27 -7.91 0.71
CA GLN A 66 -13.14 -6.66 -0.04
C GLN A 66 -12.08 -6.77 -1.14
N TRP A 67 -10.93 -7.40 -0.88
CA TRP A 67 -9.88 -7.62 -1.88
C TRP A 67 -10.37 -8.51 -3.03
N ALA A 68 -11.03 -9.62 -2.71
CA ALA A 68 -11.62 -10.50 -3.72
C ALA A 68 -12.69 -9.78 -4.56
N ALA A 69 -13.53 -8.94 -3.94
CA ALA A 69 -14.53 -8.14 -4.64
C ALA A 69 -13.90 -7.06 -5.54
N PHE A 70 -12.80 -6.44 -5.09
CA PHE A 70 -12.04 -5.48 -5.88
C PHE A 70 -11.41 -6.15 -7.12
N ARG A 71 -10.73 -7.29 -6.95
CA ARG A 71 -10.10 -8.04 -8.05
C ARG A 71 -11.06 -8.40 -9.17
N LYS A 72 -12.30 -8.78 -8.83
CA LYS A 72 -13.36 -9.09 -9.82
C LYS A 72 -13.75 -7.90 -10.71
N LYS A 73 -13.43 -6.67 -10.30
CA LYS A 73 -13.71 -5.45 -11.06
C LYS A 73 -12.52 -5.01 -11.92
N LEU A 74 -11.35 -5.63 -11.76
CA LEU A 74 -10.20 -5.33 -12.59
C LEU A 74 -10.39 -5.92 -13.99
N PRO A 75 -9.97 -5.21 -15.05
CA PRO A 75 -10.06 -5.71 -16.41
C PRO A 75 -9.17 -6.94 -16.64
N ASP A 76 -8.09 -7.07 -15.87
CA ASP A 76 -7.19 -8.22 -15.87
C ASP A 76 -6.95 -8.69 -14.42
N ALA A 77 -7.76 -9.64 -13.95
CA ALA A 77 -7.70 -10.15 -12.59
C ALA A 77 -6.52 -11.11 -12.35
N ASP A 78 -5.94 -11.68 -13.40
CA ASP A 78 -4.80 -12.60 -13.34
C ASP A 78 -3.48 -11.86 -13.15
N SER A 79 -3.41 -10.61 -13.63
CA SER A 79 -2.28 -9.71 -13.35
C SER A 79 -2.13 -9.32 -11.87
N CYS A 80 -3.17 -9.50 -11.04
CA CYS A 80 -3.21 -9.01 -9.67
C CYS A 80 -3.12 -10.16 -8.64
N PRO A 81 -2.23 -10.08 -7.63
CA PRO A 81 -2.01 -11.14 -6.64
C PRO A 81 -3.29 -11.61 -5.94
N ALA A 82 -3.34 -12.90 -5.61
CA ALA A 82 -4.58 -13.52 -5.15
C ALA A 82 -5.02 -13.02 -3.77
N ALA A 83 -4.05 -12.87 -2.87
CA ALA A 83 -4.24 -12.34 -1.53
C ALA A 83 -3.62 -10.95 -1.38
N LEU A 84 -4.28 -10.09 -0.59
CA LEU A 84 -3.75 -8.77 -0.24
C LEU A 84 -2.41 -8.87 0.52
N SER A 85 -2.20 -9.94 1.27
CA SER A 85 -0.93 -10.19 1.97
C SER A 85 0.26 -10.31 1.01
N GLU A 86 0.08 -10.83 -0.19
CA GLU A 86 1.13 -10.91 -1.22
C GLU A 86 1.50 -9.51 -1.71
N VAL A 87 0.49 -8.68 -2.01
CA VAL A 87 0.66 -7.26 -2.36
C VAL A 87 1.41 -6.51 -1.26
N VAL A 88 0.96 -6.65 -0.02
CA VAL A 88 1.57 -6.01 1.15
C VAL A 88 3.01 -6.49 1.37
N SER A 89 3.31 -7.76 1.10
CA SER A 89 4.68 -8.29 1.24
C SER A 89 5.63 -7.61 0.26
N VAL A 90 5.21 -7.43 -0.99
CA VAL A 90 5.99 -6.70 -2.01
C VAL A 90 6.15 -5.24 -1.61
N LEU A 91 5.07 -4.58 -1.19
CA LEU A 91 5.11 -3.18 -0.76
C LEU A 91 6.00 -2.96 0.46
N SER A 92 5.99 -3.90 1.41
CA SER A 92 6.85 -3.85 2.59
C SER A 92 8.32 -3.91 2.19
N ALA A 93 8.68 -4.84 1.29
CA ALA A 93 10.05 -4.95 0.78
C ALA A 93 10.49 -3.69 0.02
N PHE A 94 9.59 -3.12 -0.79
CA PHE A 94 9.85 -1.90 -1.56
C PHE A 94 10.02 -0.66 -0.68
N LEU A 95 9.18 -0.49 0.35
CA LEU A 95 9.16 0.69 1.20
C LEU A 95 10.12 0.61 2.40
N SER A 96 10.55 -0.58 2.83
CA SER A 96 11.47 -0.78 3.95
C SER A 96 12.78 0.05 3.88
N PRO A 97 13.54 0.06 2.76
CA PRO A 97 14.75 0.88 2.68
C PRO A 97 14.45 2.38 2.75
N ILE A 98 13.27 2.80 2.32
CA ILE A 98 12.84 4.20 2.34
C ILE A 98 12.44 4.61 3.75
N SER A 99 11.65 3.78 4.44
CA SER A 99 11.20 4.08 5.79
C SER A 99 12.37 4.17 6.78
N GLN A 100 13.39 3.31 6.63
CA GLN A 100 14.62 3.38 7.41
C GLN A 100 15.44 4.65 7.16
N ALA A 101 15.41 5.18 5.94
CA ALA A 101 16.12 6.42 5.60
C ALA A 101 15.42 7.69 6.12
N LEU A 102 14.18 7.57 6.61
CA LEU A 102 13.35 8.70 7.05
C LEU A 102 13.20 8.81 8.58
N VAL A 103 13.68 7.82 9.34
CA VAL A 103 13.66 7.79 10.81
C VAL A 103 15.03 8.15 11.37
#